data_AF-A0A956DWY9-F1
#
_entry.id   AF-A0A956DWY9-F1
#
_cell.length_a   1.000
_cell.length_b   1.000
_cell.length_c   1.000
_cell.angle_alpha   90.00
_cell.angle_beta   90.00
_cell.angle_gamma   90.00
#
_symmetry.space_group_name_H-M   'P 1'
#
loop_
_entity.id
_entity.type
_entity.pdbx_description
1 polymer ?
#
loop_
_entity_poly.entity_id
_entity_poly.type
_entity_poly.pdbx_seq_one_letter_code
_entity_poly.pdbx_strand_id
1 'polypeptide(L)'
;MRALPGAAAVALIVACSPSAPPAAPSSEPEVLVVPVGMRAAPAAPDLATEAAPEPPPAPLATEPLVFGQPRHFGEPHPDAETTPSGLRHLRITAGEGQRHPGPRDRVEVHYEGWTTDGVAFDSSLERGRPSDFGLHQVIAGWTEGVQLMVVGETTRFWIPEDLAYGGRPGKPAGMLVFDVE
;
A
#
# COMPACT_ATOMS: atom_id res chain seq x y z
N MET A 1 -39.70 7.43 -51.47
CA MET A 1 -39.21 8.02 -52.74
C MET A 1 -38.31 9.21 -52.39
N ARG A 2 -37.06 9.21 -52.93
CA ARG A 2 -36.20 10.32 -53.40
C ARG A 2 -36.21 11.67 -52.64
N ALA A 3 -35.12 12.42 -52.45
CA ALA A 3 -33.71 12.32 -52.82
C ALA A 3 -32.92 13.46 -52.12
N LEU A 4 -31.62 13.20 -51.92
CA LEU A 4 -30.45 14.08 -51.72
C LEU A 4 -30.25 15.12 -52.88
N PRO A 5 -29.11 15.83 -53.06
CA PRO A 5 -28.20 16.65 -52.20
C PRO A 5 -27.68 17.94 -52.92
N GLY A 6 -26.68 18.64 -52.36
CA GLY A 6 -25.73 19.51 -53.11
C GLY A 6 -24.76 20.26 -52.18
N ALA A 7 -23.47 19.88 -52.09
CA ALA A 7 -22.32 20.30 -52.92
C ALA A 7 -21.74 21.67 -52.47
N ALA A 8 -20.44 21.96 -52.34
CA ALA A 8 -19.18 21.55 -53.01
C ALA A 8 -18.00 21.86 -52.03
N ALA A 9 -16.88 21.13 -51.93
CA ALA A 9 -15.82 20.69 -52.86
C ALA A 9 -14.72 21.73 -53.18
N VAL A 10 -13.52 21.21 -53.51
CA VAL A 10 -12.24 21.81 -53.96
C VAL A 10 -11.18 21.95 -52.85
N ALA A 11 -10.21 21.05 -52.62
CA ALA A 11 -9.19 20.35 -53.45
C ALA A 11 -7.89 21.16 -53.67
N LEU A 12 -6.72 20.61 -53.27
CA LEU A 12 -5.57 20.36 -54.17
C LEU A 12 -4.29 19.80 -53.47
N ILE A 13 -3.86 18.61 -53.94
CA ILE A 13 -2.52 18.19 -54.44
C ILE A 13 -1.33 18.15 -53.45
N VAL A 14 -0.77 16.98 -53.08
CA VAL A 14 0.02 15.93 -53.79
C VAL A 14 1.51 16.29 -54.04
N ALA A 15 2.40 15.39 -53.57
CA ALA A 15 3.77 15.02 -54.02
C ALA A 15 4.74 14.99 -52.81
N CYS A 16 5.74 14.11 -52.65
CA CYS A 16 6.22 12.89 -53.30
C CYS A 16 7.40 12.39 -52.40
N SER A 17 7.57 11.07 -52.22
CA SER A 17 8.76 10.36 -51.67
C SER A 17 10.09 10.82 -52.32
N PRO A 18 11.32 10.62 -51.74
CA PRO A 18 11.90 9.27 -51.46
C PRO A 18 13.09 9.10 -50.45
N SER A 19 13.39 7.81 -50.14
CA SER A 19 14.70 7.13 -49.96
C SER A 19 15.73 7.51 -48.85
N ALA A 20 16.21 6.47 -48.14
CA ALA A 20 17.30 6.43 -47.14
C ALA A 20 18.68 6.03 -47.77
N PRO A 21 19.72 5.59 -47.01
CA PRO A 21 20.71 6.27 -46.13
C PRO A 21 22.18 6.15 -46.66
N PRO A 22 23.28 6.54 -45.93
CA PRO A 22 24.09 5.56 -45.17
C PRO A 22 24.89 6.13 -43.93
N ALA A 23 25.77 5.29 -43.36
CA ALA A 23 26.29 5.22 -41.98
C ALA A 23 27.69 5.86 -41.66
N ALA A 24 28.08 5.70 -40.37
CA ALA A 24 29.44 5.61 -39.75
C ALA A 24 30.03 6.90 -39.08
N PRO A 25 31.01 6.83 -38.13
CA PRO A 25 31.87 5.69 -37.74
C PRO A 25 32.14 5.44 -36.22
N SER A 26 32.95 4.39 -36.03
CA SER A 26 33.52 3.72 -34.85
C SER A 26 34.22 4.55 -33.75
N SER A 27 34.26 3.97 -32.55
CA SER A 27 35.43 4.01 -31.65
C SER A 27 35.49 2.68 -30.89
N GLU A 28 36.57 1.92 -31.12
CA GLU A 28 36.94 0.66 -30.46
C GLU A 28 37.88 0.93 -29.25
N PRO A 29 38.68 -0.02 -28.71
CA PRO A 29 38.34 -0.80 -27.51
C PRO A 29 39.43 -0.70 -26.41
N GLU A 30 39.10 -1.01 -25.15
CA GLU A 30 40.14 -1.49 -24.21
C GLU A 30 39.62 -2.65 -23.35
N VAL A 31 40.21 -3.81 -23.61
CA VAL A 31 40.17 -5.01 -22.77
C VAL A 31 41.49 -5.02 -22.02
N LEU A 32 41.46 -5.01 -20.69
CA LEU A 32 42.63 -5.33 -19.87
C LEU A 32 42.41 -6.65 -19.13
N VAL A 33 43.36 -7.55 -19.36
CA VAL A 33 43.41 -8.95 -18.92
C VAL A 33 43.95 -9.11 -17.49
N VAL A 34 43.51 -10.21 -16.89
CA VAL A 34 43.72 -10.81 -15.54
C VAL A 34 45.20 -10.93 -15.09
N PRO A 35 45.46 -11.17 -13.79
CA PRO A 35 45.99 -12.51 -13.48
C PRO A 35 45.36 -13.25 -12.29
N VAL A 36 45.30 -14.57 -12.46
CA VAL A 36 44.98 -15.62 -11.47
C VAL A 36 46.21 -15.94 -10.62
N GLY A 37 46.00 -16.14 -9.31
CA GLY A 37 46.68 -17.16 -8.50
C GLY A 37 47.74 -16.69 -7.49
N MET A 38 47.48 -16.90 -6.19
CA MET A 38 48.02 -18.05 -5.42
C MET A 38 48.17 -17.78 -3.90
N ARG A 39 47.63 -18.74 -3.11
CA ARG A 39 48.08 -19.30 -1.80
C ARG A 39 47.79 -18.58 -0.46
N ALA A 40 46.99 -19.32 0.32
CA ALA A 40 47.23 -19.82 1.68
C ALA A 40 46.95 -18.93 2.92
N ALA A 41 46.03 -19.46 3.74
CA ALA A 41 45.64 -19.21 5.14
C ALA A 41 46.83 -19.02 6.13
N PRO A 42 46.65 -18.61 7.43
CA PRO A 42 45.44 -18.80 8.27
C PRO A 42 45.11 -17.73 9.35
N ALA A 43 44.04 -18.04 10.09
CA ALA A 43 43.71 -17.65 11.47
C ALA A 43 42.84 -16.39 11.71
N ALA A 44 41.56 -16.65 12.00
CA ALA A 44 40.74 -15.89 12.97
C ALA A 44 41.23 -16.21 14.41
N PRO A 45 40.87 -15.48 15.50
CA PRO A 45 39.73 -14.55 15.69
C PRO A 45 40.18 -13.16 16.23
N ASP A 46 39.35 -12.11 16.34
CA ASP A 46 38.37 -11.92 17.41
C ASP A 46 37.61 -10.57 17.23
N LEU A 47 36.28 -10.63 17.44
CA LEU A 47 35.37 -9.58 17.92
C LEU A 47 35.41 -8.16 17.29
N ALA A 48 34.70 -8.01 16.17
CA ALA A 48 33.70 -6.96 16.02
C ALA A 48 32.65 -7.50 15.04
N THR A 49 31.45 -7.82 15.52
CA THR A 49 30.30 -8.04 14.63
C THR A 49 29.88 -6.68 14.09
N GLU A 50 30.66 -6.16 13.15
CA GLU A 50 30.19 -5.19 12.19
C GLU A 50 29.06 -5.90 11.45
N ALA A 51 27.82 -5.56 11.85
CA ALA A 51 26.64 -6.01 11.15
C ALA A 51 26.84 -5.65 9.68
N ALA A 52 26.89 -6.69 8.84
CA ALA A 52 26.91 -6.56 7.40
C ALA A 52 25.88 -5.50 6.96
N PRO A 53 26.12 -4.77 5.86
CA PRO A 53 25.07 -3.95 5.28
C PRO A 53 23.86 -4.86 5.08
N GLU A 54 22.78 -4.60 5.82
CA GLU A 54 21.58 -5.40 5.73
C GLU A 54 21.17 -5.43 4.25
N PRO A 55 20.81 -6.60 3.69
CA PRO A 55 20.27 -6.65 2.34
C PRO A 55 19.09 -5.66 2.26
N PRO A 56 18.90 -4.95 1.14
CA PRO A 56 17.75 -4.06 0.99
C PRO A 56 16.48 -4.83 1.40
N PRO A 57 15.58 -4.25 2.22
CA PRO A 57 14.39 -4.95 2.67
C PRO A 57 13.66 -5.48 1.43
N ALA A 58 13.37 -6.78 1.44
CA ALA A 58 12.62 -7.45 0.37
C ALA A 58 11.37 -6.61 0.02
N PRO A 59 10.95 -6.57 -1.25
CA PRO A 59 9.94 -5.62 -1.71
C PRO A 59 8.66 -5.78 -0.88
N LEU A 60 8.32 -4.73 -0.13
CA LEU A 60 7.10 -4.58 0.68
C LEU A 60 5.79 -4.83 -0.11
N ALA A 61 5.86 -5.05 -1.42
CA ALA A 61 4.75 -5.09 -2.36
C ALA A 61 4.32 -6.51 -2.82
N THR A 62 5.02 -7.59 -2.44
CA THR A 62 4.74 -8.94 -2.99
C THR A 62 4.18 -9.94 -1.98
N GLU A 63 4.17 -9.64 -0.68
CA GLU A 63 3.61 -10.55 0.33
C GLU A 63 2.10 -10.33 0.50
N PRO A 64 1.28 -11.39 0.59
CA PRO A 64 -0.16 -11.24 0.73
C PRO A 64 -0.48 -10.57 2.08
N LEU A 65 -1.26 -9.48 2.03
CA LEU A 65 -1.85 -8.91 3.23
C LEU A 65 -2.87 -9.92 3.77
N VAL A 66 -2.68 -10.32 5.02
CA VAL A 66 -3.53 -11.28 5.72
C VAL A 66 -3.99 -10.59 7.01
N PHE A 67 -5.28 -10.73 7.29
CA PHE A 67 -5.89 -10.27 8.53
C PHE A 67 -5.13 -10.78 9.75
N GLY A 68 -4.78 -9.89 10.68
CA GLY A 68 -4.04 -10.27 11.90
C GLY A 68 -2.54 -10.52 11.69
N GLN A 69 -1.97 -10.27 10.50
CA GLN A 69 -0.53 -10.36 10.28
C GLN A 69 0.17 -9.00 10.46
N PRO A 70 1.22 -8.94 11.30
CA PRO A 70 1.81 -7.69 11.78
C PRO A 70 2.75 -6.93 10.83
N ARG A 71 2.70 -7.19 9.52
CA ARG A 71 3.86 -6.90 8.65
C ARG A 71 3.98 -5.43 8.18
N HIS A 72 3.00 -4.55 8.44
CA HIS A 72 3.00 -3.17 7.95
C HIS A 72 2.39 -2.15 8.94
N PHE A 73 2.87 -2.13 10.18
CA PHE A 73 2.33 -1.20 11.19
C PHE A 73 2.94 0.20 11.17
N GLY A 74 4.24 0.31 10.87
CA GLY A 74 4.98 1.58 10.95
C GLY A 74 4.64 2.55 9.82
N GLU A 75 4.47 2.05 8.61
CA GLU A 75 4.17 2.86 7.43
C GLU A 75 2.93 2.35 6.69
N PRO A 76 2.05 3.28 6.23
CA PRO A 76 0.94 2.93 5.37
C PRO A 76 1.42 2.21 4.12
N HIS A 77 0.68 1.17 3.71
CA HIS A 77 0.96 0.45 2.48
C HIS A 77 0.92 1.41 1.27
N PRO A 78 1.79 1.25 0.25
CA PRO A 78 1.82 2.14 -0.92
C PRO A 78 0.48 2.23 -1.67
N ASP A 79 -0.30 1.14 -1.67
CA ASP A 79 -1.63 1.09 -2.29
C ASP A 79 -2.76 1.62 -1.39
N ALA A 80 -2.47 2.08 -0.16
CA ALA A 80 -3.48 2.59 0.74
C ALA A 80 -4.03 3.94 0.24
N GLU A 81 -5.35 4.03 0.14
CA GLU A 81 -6.06 5.24 -0.22
C GLU A 81 -6.12 6.19 0.97
N THR A 82 -5.84 7.47 0.73
CA THR A 82 -5.84 8.51 1.77
C THR A 82 -7.07 9.40 1.62
N THR A 83 -7.83 9.50 2.69
CA THR A 83 -8.99 10.39 2.81
C THR A 83 -8.56 11.84 3.06
N PRO A 84 -9.45 12.84 2.85
CA PRO A 84 -9.16 14.23 3.18
C PRO A 84 -8.83 14.47 4.66
N SER A 85 -9.34 13.64 5.57
CA SER A 85 -9.07 13.71 7.01
C SER A 85 -7.68 13.19 7.38
N GLY A 86 -6.97 12.56 6.44
CA GLY A 86 -5.67 11.92 6.68
C GLY A 86 -5.76 10.46 7.15
N LEU A 87 -6.97 9.91 7.31
CA LEU A 87 -7.19 8.48 7.47
C LEU A 87 -6.72 7.77 6.20
N ARG A 88 -5.94 6.70 6.37
CA ARG A 88 -5.55 5.83 5.26
C ARG A 88 -6.18 4.48 5.41
N HIS A 89 -6.59 3.90 4.30
CA HIS A 89 -7.25 2.61 4.30
C HIS A 89 -6.81 1.77 3.11
N LEU A 90 -6.70 0.47 3.32
CA LEU A 90 -6.41 -0.49 2.27
C LEU A 90 -7.34 -1.68 2.42
N ARG A 91 -8.15 -1.89 1.40
CA ARG A 91 -9.01 -3.06 1.31
C ARG A 91 -8.16 -4.29 1.06
N ILE A 92 -8.15 -5.20 2.02
CA ILE A 92 -7.45 -6.49 1.95
C ILE A 92 -8.32 -7.50 1.21
N THR A 93 -9.58 -7.63 1.64
CA THR A 93 -10.55 -8.55 1.06
C THR A 93 -11.80 -7.76 0.71
N ALA A 94 -12.27 -7.87 -0.53
CA ALA A 94 -13.54 -7.25 -0.92
C ALA A 94 -14.72 -7.95 -0.26
N GLY A 95 -15.65 -7.17 0.30
CA GLY A 95 -16.89 -7.70 0.85
C GLY A 95 -17.95 -7.98 -0.21
N GLU A 96 -19.01 -8.65 0.22
CA GLU A 96 -20.14 -9.04 -0.63
C GLU A 96 -21.30 -8.03 -0.56
N GLY A 97 -21.22 -7.07 0.37
CA GLY A 97 -22.23 -6.05 0.59
C GLY A 97 -22.24 -4.95 -0.49
N GLN A 98 -23.41 -4.35 -0.69
CA GLN A 98 -23.58 -3.12 -1.49
C GLN A 98 -23.98 -1.90 -0.63
N ARG A 99 -24.14 -2.11 0.68
CA ARG A 99 -24.53 -1.08 1.63
C ARG A 99 -23.34 -0.70 2.48
N HIS A 100 -23.14 0.60 2.58
CA HIS A 100 -22.22 1.21 3.51
C HIS A 100 -22.98 1.56 4.81
N PRO A 101 -22.41 1.30 5.99
CA PRO A 101 -22.97 1.74 7.26
C PRO A 101 -23.10 3.27 7.30
N GLY A 102 -24.17 3.77 7.93
CA GLY A 102 -24.30 5.19 8.27
C GLY A 102 -23.58 5.55 9.56
N PRO A 103 -23.33 6.85 9.83
CA PRO A 103 -22.50 7.31 10.96
C PRO A 103 -23.11 7.04 12.35
N ARG A 104 -24.38 6.63 12.40
CA ARG A 104 -25.10 6.27 13.64
C ARG A 104 -25.50 4.81 13.69
N ASP A 105 -25.17 4.05 12.66
CA ASP A 105 -25.52 2.64 12.61
C ASP A 105 -24.68 1.85 13.61
N ARG A 106 -25.22 0.68 13.95
CA ARG A 106 -24.58 -0.29 14.82
C ARG A 106 -23.96 -1.35 13.93
N VAL A 107 -22.68 -1.64 14.15
CA VAL A 107 -21.91 -2.61 13.39
C VAL A 107 -21.40 -3.69 14.32
N GLU A 108 -21.38 -4.93 13.83
CA GLU A 108 -20.76 -6.07 14.48
C GLU A 108 -19.53 -6.42 13.64
N VAL A 109 -18.34 -6.34 14.23
CA VAL A 109 -17.08 -6.50 13.51
C VAL A 109 -16.09 -7.36 14.28
N HIS A 110 -15.26 -8.06 13.54
CA HIS A 110 -13.98 -8.52 14.05
C HIS A 110 -12.93 -7.45 13.78
N TYR A 111 -12.14 -7.16 14.80
CA TYR A 111 -11.02 -6.26 14.68
C TYR A 111 -9.84 -6.68 15.54
N GLU A 112 -8.69 -6.17 15.13
CA GLU A 112 -7.46 -6.18 15.88
C GLU A 112 -6.76 -4.83 15.68
N GLY A 113 -6.23 -4.26 16.76
CA GLY A 113 -5.65 -2.94 16.83
C GLY A 113 -4.23 -2.98 17.38
N TRP A 114 -3.31 -2.32 16.68
CA TRP A 114 -1.89 -2.27 16.99
C TRP A 114 -1.35 -0.84 16.98
N THR A 115 -0.32 -0.61 17.79
CA THR A 115 0.52 0.58 17.64
C THR A 115 1.44 0.44 16.42
N THR A 116 2.02 1.53 15.94
CA THR A 116 3.03 1.51 14.87
C THR A 116 4.26 0.65 15.21
N ASP A 117 4.54 0.48 16.50
CA ASP A 117 5.60 -0.41 17.01
C ASP A 117 5.24 -1.90 16.94
N GLY A 118 4.03 -2.22 16.47
CA GLY A 118 3.50 -3.58 16.35
C GLY A 118 3.01 -4.21 17.64
N VAL A 119 2.78 -3.41 18.68
CA VAL A 119 2.19 -3.88 19.93
C VAL A 119 0.67 -3.89 19.78
N ALA A 120 0.07 -5.08 19.85
CA ALA A 120 -1.38 -5.23 19.92
C ALA A 120 -1.88 -4.62 21.25
N PHE A 121 -2.87 -3.74 21.18
CA PHE A 121 -3.48 -3.13 22.37
C PHE A 121 -4.95 -3.50 22.55
N ASP A 122 -5.61 -3.97 21.49
CA ASP A 122 -7.00 -4.41 21.56
C ASP A 122 -7.30 -5.41 20.43
N SER A 123 -7.90 -6.55 20.76
CA SER A 123 -8.30 -7.58 19.79
C SER A 123 -9.62 -8.21 20.17
N SER A 124 -10.56 -8.22 19.23
CA SER A 124 -11.82 -8.97 19.37
C SER A 124 -11.62 -10.49 19.20
N LEU A 125 -10.61 -10.90 18.42
CA LEU A 125 -10.29 -12.30 18.16
C LEU A 125 -9.77 -12.97 19.42
N GLU A 126 -8.91 -12.28 20.18
CA GLU A 126 -8.45 -12.76 21.48
C GLU A 126 -9.59 -12.96 22.48
N ARG A 127 -10.68 -12.17 22.34
CA ARG A 127 -11.90 -12.34 23.14
C ARG A 127 -12.82 -13.44 22.64
N GLY A 128 -12.57 -14.00 21.45
CA GLY A 128 -13.34 -15.09 20.86
C GLY A 128 -14.77 -14.73 20.45
N ARG A 129 -15.09 -13.43 20.35
CA ARG A 129 -16.42 -12.96 19.91
C ARG A 129 -16.32 -11.65 19.16
N PRO A 130 -17.19 -11.41 18.16
CA PRO A 130 -17.23 -10.13 17.49
C PRO A 130 -17.61 -9.03 18.47
N SER A 131 -17.20 -7.81 18.16
CA SER A 131 -17.52 -6.66 18.98
C SER A 131 -18.54 -5.79 18.28
N ASP A 132 -19.56 -5.42 19.04
CA ASP A 132 -20.65 -4.59 18.57
C ASP A 132 -20.44 -3.15 19.05
N PHE A 133 -20.52 -2.20 18.12
CA PHE A 133 -20.34 -0.79 18.41
C PHE A 133 -21.32 0.07 17.62
N GLY A 134 -21.79 1.17 18.22
CA GLY A 134 -22.38 2.27 17.46
C GLY A 134 -21.27 3.12 16.86
N LEU A 135 -21.32 3.41 15.55
CA LEU A 135 -20.25 4.19 14.89
C LEU A 135 -20.05 5.60 15.47
N HIS A 136 -21.06 6.16 16.13
CA HIS A 136 -20.96 7.44 16.82
C HIS A 136 -20.25 7.38 18.20
N GLN A 137 -19.87 6.19 18.67
CA GLN A 137 -19.26 5.96 19.99
C GLN A 137 -17.79 5.55 19.93
N VAL A 138 -17.28 5.32 18.72
CA VAL A 138 -15.89 4.94 18.47
C VAL A 138 -15.04 6.15 18.07
N ILE A 139 -13.75 5.95 17.88
CA ILE A 139 -12.84 7.01 17.43
C ILE A 139 -13.25 7.56 16.04
N ALA A 140 -12.91 8.81 15.76
CA ALA A 140 -13.34 9.49 14.53
C ALA A 140 -12.88 8.74 13.27
N GLY A 141 -11.67 8.17 13.28
CA GLY A 141 -11.14 7.38 12.18
C GLY A 141 -11.95 6.11 11.89
N TRP A 142 -12.50 5.46 12.93
CA TRP A 142 -13.42 4.32 12.74
C TRP A 142 -14.78 4.78 12.23
N THR A 143 -15.28 5.89 12.77
CA THR A 143 -16.54 6.47 12.31
C THR A 143 -16.45 6.73 10.81
N GLU A 144 -15.38 7.37 10.33
CA GLU A 144 -15.16 7.64 8.91
C GLU A 144 -14.86 6.37 8.11
N GLY A 145 -13.89 5.56 8.56
CA GLY A 145 -13.38 4.42 7.80
C GLY A 145 -14.39 3.30 7.60
N VAL A 146 -15.16 2.94 8.63
CA VAL A 146 -16.15 1.85 8.52
C VAL A 146 -17.33 2.24 7.61
N GLN A 147 -17.62 3.54 7.45
CA GLN A 147 -18.59 4.00 6.46
C GLN A 147 -18.09 3.80 5.01
N LEU A 148 -16.80 3.58 4.79
CA LEU A 148 -16.25 3.26 3.46
C LEU A 148 -16.34 1.77 3.14
N MET A 149 -16.50 0.93 4.17
CA MET A 149 -16.56 -0.52 4.02
C MET A 149 -17.97 -1.00 3.63
N VAL A 150 -18.03 -2.23 3.16
CA VAL A 150 -19.26 -3.00 2.99
C VAL A 150 -19.23 -4.27 3.84
N VAL A 151 -20.39 -4.88 4.05
CA VAL A 151 -20.48 -6.12 4.84
C VAL A 151 -19.61 -7.24 4.25
N GLY A 152 -18.80 -7.87 5.10
CA GLY A 152 -17.88 -8.95 4.74
C GLY A 152 -16.56 -8.46 4.11
N GLU A 153 -16.33 -7.15 4.07
CA GLU A 153 -15.07 -6.58 3.61
C GLU A 153 -14.04 -6.62 4.74
N THR A 154 -12.80 -6.97 4.41
CA THR A 154 -11.68 -6.80 5.34
C THR A 154 -10.84 -5.62 4.90
N THR A 155 -10.70 -4.62 5.76
CA THR A 155 -9.95 -3.39 5.47
C THR A 155 -8.99 -3.07 6.60
N ARG A 156 -7.77 -2.69 6.23
CA ARG A 156 -6.75 -2.17 7.14
C ARG A 156 -6.80 -0.65 7.15
N PHE A 157 -6.83 -0.06 8.33
CA PHE A 157 -6.83 1.38 8.57
C PHE A 157 -5.54 1.80 9.25
N TRP A 158 -4.94 2.90 8.78
CA TRP A 158 -3.92 3.65 9.50
C TRP A 158 -4.56 4.97 9.92
N ILE A 159 -4.77 5.10 11.23
CA ILE A 159 -5.52 6.20 11.83
C ILE A 159 -4.53 7.14 12.50
N PRO A 160 -4.39 8.39 12.02
CA PRO A 160 -3.54 9.38 12.66
C PRO A 160 -4.08 9.70 14.06
N GLU A 161 -3.19 10.19 14.94
CA GLU A 161 -3.51 10.45 16.34
C GLU A 161 -4.72 11.38 16.53
N ASP A 162 -4.84 12.40 15.68
CA ASP A 162 -5.96 13.36 15.66
C ASP A 162 -7.33 12.70 15.45
N LEU A 163 -7.37 11.57 14.72
CA LEU A 163 -8.58 10.79 14.45
C LEU A 163 -8.75 9.60 15.40
N ALA A 164 -7.79 9.39 16.31
CA ALA A 164 -7.76 8.30 17.27
C ALA A 164 -8.08 8.80 18.70
N TYR A 165 -7.13 8.66 19.63
CA TYR A 165 -7.32 9.02 21.04
C TYR A 165 -6.80 10.42 21.39
N GLY A 166 -6.09 11.12 20.49
CA GLY A 166 -5.64 12.50 20.71
C GLY A 166 -4.85 12.70 22.01
N GLY A 167 -3.94 11.78 22.34
CA GLY A 167 -3.10 11.88 23.54
C GLY A 167 -3.83 11.72 24.89
N ARG A 168 -5.02 11.10 24.92
CA ARG A 168 -5.73 10.82 26.18
C ARG A 168 -4.87 9.97 27.13
N PRO A 169 -4.80 10.33 28.43
CA PRO A 169 -3.99 9.59 29.39
C PRO A 169 -4.48 8.15 29.54
N GLY A 170 -3.54 7.18 29.51
CA GLY A 170 -3.85 5.75 29.60
C GLY A 170 -4.37 5.13 28.29
N LYS A 171 -4.27 5.83 27.16
CA LYS A 171 -4.56 5.30 25.82
C LYS A 171 -3.30 5.27 24.95
N PRO A 172 -3.28 4.42 23.91
CA PRO A 172 -2.24 4.45 22.89
C PRO A 172 -2.11 5.85 22.29
N ALA A 173 -0.88 6.31 22.12
CA ALA A 173 -0.54 7.57 21.49
C ALA A 173 -0.01 7.34 20.07
N GLY A 174 -0.06 8.39 19.25
CA GLY A 174 0.40 8.33 17.87
C GLY A 174 -0.58 7.64 16.91
N MET A 175 -0.05 7.23 15.75
CA MET A 175 -0.81 6.54 14.72
C MET A 175 -1.15 5.11 15.17
N LEU A 176 -2.38 4.70 14.90
CA LEU A 176 -2.86 3.35 15.21
C LEU A 176 -3.20 2.61 13.93
N VAL A 177 -2.93 1.32 13.92
CA VAL A 177 -3.29 0.44 12.81
C VAL A 177 -4.40 -0.48 13.27
N PHE A 178 -5.44 -0.63 12.46
CA PHE A 178 -6.55 -1.52 12.72
C PHE A 178 -6.84 -2.38 11.51
N ASP A 179 -7.05 -3.67 11.73
CA ASP A 179 -7.70 -4.54 10.77
C ASP A 179 -9.14 -4.71 11.21
N VAL A 180 -10.08 -4.56 10.27
CA VAL A 180 -11.52 -4.68 10.52
C VAL A 180 -12.16 -5.58 9.48
N GLU A 181 -13.06 -6.45 9.92
CA GLU A 181 -13.87 -7.43 9.17
C GLU A 181 -15.34 -7.34 9.57
#